data_AF-A0A1Y2A1I0-F1
#
_entry.id   AF-A0A1Y2A1I0-F1
#
_cell.length_a   1.000
_cell.length_b   1.000
_cell.length_c   1.000
_cell.angle_alpha   90.00
_cell.angle_beta   90.00
_cell.angle_gamma   90.00
#
_symmetry.space_group_name_H-M   'P 1'
#
loop_
_entity.id
_entity.type
_entity.pdbx_description
1 polymer ?
#
loop_
_entity_poly.entity_id
_entity_poly.type
_entity_poly.pdbx_seq_one_letter_code
_entity_poly.pdbx_strand_id
1 'polypeptide(L)'
;MQLHSKLTPPKTTPFKMFLSRERKVPPADLVNQRQTALEKKLRSAERVERETERDVCYPTNIHTRLGFPADGAFYCCHGHENHLVHYKGDHPFKYLTCGTCKHKFCSRCQASNVLSKNVLSQSDPVPVPPMPNREVPYGQVCPSCGLSHRALRVKTHKFGKSLDAVKFGDIVCPCGRLSSTSWLRFGIGRSDDYQNNPNGTYIRSVVRRTERRVSELRPSDNSPPAYETIIPPPAYRPPTPQALATETLLVYEPQSREREPVNIDHRYARNNTLRPQLCGAHSLPTEGGGLQRRKAFRRKTDRPR
;
A
#
# COMPACT_ATOMS: atom_id res chain seq x y z
N MET A 1 52.77 25.97 17.04
CA MET A 1 52.07 26.96 16.20
C MET A 1 50.58 26.94 16.54
N GLN A 2 50.11 27.88 17.35
CA GLN A 2 48.70 28.00 17.76
C GLN A 2 47.95 28.85 16.75
N LEU A 3 47.03 28.23 16.00
CA LEU A 3 46.13 28.90 15.07
C LEU A 3 44.90 29.39 15.83
N HIS A 4 44.90 30.67 16.22
CA HIS A 4 43.70 31.35 16.74
C HIS A 4 42.73 31.65 15.59
N SER A 5 41.67 30.85 15.47
CA SER A 5 40.55 31.12 14.57
C SER A 5 39.66 32.22 15.16
N LYS A 6 39.72 33.42 14.55
CA LYS A 6 38.83 34.54 14.86
C LYS A 6 37.43 34.22 14.31
N LEU A 7 36.51 33.80 15.19
CA LEU A 7 35.10 33.67 14.88
C LEU A 7 34.48 35.07 14.80
N THR A 8 34.00 35.46 13.62
CA THR A 8 33.20 36.68 13.44
C THR A 8 31.74 36.42 13.80
N PRO A 9 31.07 37.35 14.49
CA PRO A 9 29.67 37.18 14.89
C PRO A 9 28.75 37.12 13.65
N PRO A 10 27.74 36.23 13.64
CA PRO A 10 26.81 36.13 12.53
C PRO A 10 26.00 37.43 12.41
N LYS A 11 26.00 38.01 11.21
CA LYS A 11 25.20 39.20 10.88
C LYS A 11 23.72 38.86 11.06
N THR A 12 23.08 39.48 12.04
CA THR A 12 21.63 39.45 12.26
C THR A 12 20.93 40.10 11.07
N THR A 13 20.34 39.30 10.20
CA THR A 13 19.43 39.81 9.17
C THR A 13 18.10 40.17 9.82
N PRO A 14 17.51 41.34 9.51
CA PRO A 14 16.26 41.77 10.11
C PRO A 14 15.15 40.77 9.75
N PHE A 15 14.51 40.21 10.78
CA PHE A 15 13.35 39.35 10.66
C PHE A 15 12.22 40.13 9.98
N LYS A 16 12.06 39.98 8.66
CA LYS A 16 10.90 40.53 7.96
C LYS A 16 9.67 39.80 8.49
N MET A 17 8.89 40.47 9.33
CA MET A 17 7.56 40.00 9.70
C MET A 17 6.73 39.92 8.42
N PHE A 18 6.55 38.70 7.91
CA PHE A 18 5.56 38.45 6.88
C PHE A 18 4.19 38.69 7.50
N LEU A 19 3.65 39.89 7.29
CA LEU A 19 2.25 40.20 7.59
C LEU A 19 1.40 39.11 6.95
N SER A 20 0.66 38.41 7.79
CA SER A 20 -0.17 37.28 7.40
C SER A 20 -1.24 37.79 6.45
N ARG A 21 -0.99 37.62 5.15
CA ARG A 21 -1.94 37.94 4.08
C ARG A 21 -3.20 37.12 4.37
N GLU A 22 -4.27 37.79 4.76
CA GLU A 22 -5.58 37.17 4.93
C GLU A 22 -5.93 36.42 3.65
N ARG A 23 -5.96 35.09 3.72
CA ARG A 23 -6.34 34.27 2.57
C ARG A 23 -7.84 34.41 2.42
N LYS A 24 -8.27 35.21 1.44
CA LYS A 24 -9.68 35.24 1.01
C LYS A 24 -10.13 33.81 0.75
N VAL A 25 -11.12 33.36 1.53
CA VAL A 25 -11.75 32.05 1.34
C VAL A 25 -12.38 32.06 -0.05
N PRO A 26 -12.06 31.08 -0.93
CA PRO A 26 -12.66 31.01 -2.24
C PRO A 26 -14.19 30.85 -2.11
N PRO A 27 -14.99 31.48 -3.00
CA PRO A 27 -16.44 31.29 -3.05
C PRO A 27 -16.83 29.79 -3.09
N ALA A 28 -17.90 29.43 -2.39
CA ALA A 28 -18.38 28.05 -2.28
C ALA A 28 -18.63 27.39 -3.66
N ASP A 29 -19.13 28.17 -4.62
CA ASP A 29 -19.42 27.69 -5.98
C ASP A 29 -18.18 27.18 -6.71
N LEU A 30 -17.03 27.85 -6.52
CA LEU A 30 -15.77 27.41 -7.12
C LEU A 30 -15.28 26.08 -6.52
N VAL A 31 -15.57 25.84 -5.24
CA VAL A 31 -15.23 24.57 -4.58
C VAL A 31 -16.09 23.45 -5.15
N ASN A 32 -17.39 23.66 -5.27
CA ASN A 32 -18.32 22.70 -5.85
C ASN A 32 -17.97 22.38 -7.31
N GLN A 33 -17.70 23.41 -8.13
CA GLN A 33 -17.31 23.23 -9.54
C GLN A 33 -16.02 22.39 -9.68
N ARG A 34 -15.01 22.65 -8.83
CA ARG A 34 -13.77 21.88 -8.80
C ARG A 34 -14.01 20.43 -8.41
N GLN A 35 -14.90 20.18 -7.45
CA GLN A 35 -15.24 18.84 -7.00
C GLN A 35 -15.98 18.06 -8.11
N THR A 36 -16.97 18.67 -8.77
CA THR A 36 -17.67 18.04 -9.91
C THR A 36 -16.72 17.74 -11.07
N ALA A 37 -15.82 18.68 -11.39
CA ALA A 37 -14.81 18.47 -12.43
C ALA A 37 -13.84 17.32 -12.08
N LEU A 38 -13.40 17.25 -10.82
CA LEU A 38 -12.59 16.14 -10.33
C LEU A 38 -13.34 14.82 -10.46
N GLU A 39 -14.57 14.73 -9.99
CA GLU A 39 -15.35 13.49 -10.04
C GLU A 39 -15.60 13.01 -11.47
N LYS A 40 -15.82 13.94 -12.41
CA LYS A 40 -15.91 13.62 -13.83
C LYS A 40 -14.60 13.02 -14.33
N LYS A 41 -13.46 13.64 -14.00
CA LYS A 41 -12.11 13.17 -14.36
C LYS A 41 -11.80 11.79 -13.76
N LEU A 42 -12.18 11.56 -12.50
CA LEU A 42 -11.98 10.27 -11.83
C LEU A 42 -12.87 9.18 -12.45
N ARG A 43 -14.11 9.49 -12.84
CA ARG A 43 -15.00 8.54 -13.52
C ARG A 43 -14.49 8.17 -14.91
N SER A 44 -13.95 9.13 -15.66
CA SER A 44 -13.44 8.91 -17.01
C SER A 44 -11.99 8.42 -17.08
N ALA A 45 -11.34 8.15 -15.94
CA ALA A 45 -9.95 7.72 -15.92
C ALA A 45 -9.80 6.29 -16.50
N GLU A 46 -8.93 6.14 -17.49
CA GLU A 46 -8.60 4.84 -18.09
C GLU A 46 -7.73 4.01 -17.13
N ARG A 47 -7.96 2.70 -17.09
CA ARG A 47 -7.10 1.77 -16.36
C ARG A 47 -5.75 1.61 -17.06
N VAL A 48 -4.70 1.38 -16.29
CA VAL A 48 -3.36 1.10 -16.82
C VAL A 48 -3.30 -0.31 -17.39
N GLU A 49 -3.69 -1.28 -16.57
CA GLU A 49 -3.79 -2.68 -16.98
C GLU A 49 -5.03 -2.86 -17.84
N ARG A 50 -4.83 -3.17 -19.12
CA ARG A 50 -5.94 -3.57 -20.01
C ARG A 50 -6.42 -4.96 -19.60
N GLU A 51 -7.70 -5.23 -19.83
CA GLU A 51 -8.23 -6.59 -19.86
C GLU A 51 -7.69 -7.31 -21.10
N THR A 52 -6.38 -7.53 -21.17
CA THR A 52 -5.86 -8.57 -22.05
C THR A 52 -6.30 -9.89 -21.43
N GLU A 53 -7.20 -10.59 -22.13
CA GLU A 53 -7.73 -11.94 -21.90
C GLU A 53 -7.10 -12.64 -20.69
N ARG A 54 -7.70 -12.39 -19.51
CA ARG A 54 -7.26 -13.03 -18.27
C ARG A 54 -7.93 -14.40 -18.19
N ASP A 55 -7.23 -15.42 -18.66
CA ASP A 55 -7.68 -16.81 -18.65
C ASP A 55 -7.49 -17.47 -17.26
N VAL A 56 -7.83 -16.73 -16.20
CA VAL A 56 -7.43 -17.07 -14.83
C VAL A 56 -8.65 -17.47 -14.01
N CYS A 57 -8.99 -18.76 -14.09
CA CYS A 57 -10.06 -19.41 -13.32
C CYS A 57 -9.62 -19.73 -11.88
N TYR A 58 -9.27 -18.71 -11.07
CA TYR A 58 -9.04 -18.91 -9.63
C TYR A 58 -10.21 -18.38 -8.79
N PRO A 59 -11.00 -19.28 -8.16
CA PRO A 59 -12.19 -18.92 -7.41
C PRO A 59 -11.83 -18.64 -5.94
N THR A 60 -11.13 -17.54 -5.65
CA THR A 60 -10.80 -17.19 -4.26
C THR A 60 -11.22 -15.76 -3.95
N ASN A 61 -12.14 -15.64 -2.98
CA ASN A 61 -12.91 -14.48 -2.53
C ASN A 61 -14.18 -14.11 -3.34
N ILE A 62 -15.25 -13.80 -2.59
CA ILE A 62 -16.57 -13.40 -3.11
C ILE A 62 -16.45 -12.21 -4.07
N HIS A 63 -15.54 -11.28 -3.82
CA HIS A 63 -15.34 -10.14 -4.73
C HIS A 63 -14.62 -10.49 -6.03
N THR A 64 -13.72 -11.49 -6.02
CA THR A 64 -13.14 -12.07 -7.25
C THR A 64 -14.22 -12.84 -8.02
N ARG A 65 -15.15 -13.50 -7.31
CA ARG A 65 -16.32 -14.16 -7.92
C ARG A 65 -17.29 -13.18 -8.59
N LEU A 66 -17.37 -11.94 -8.10
CA LEU A 66 -18.15 -10.87 -8.74
C LEU A 66 -17.45 -10.30 -10.00
N GLY A 67 -16.26 -10.80 -10.35
CA GLY A 67 -15.57 -10.45 -11.58
C GLY A 67 -15.03 -9.02 -11.61
N PHE A 68 -14.93 -8.32 -10.47
CA PHE A 68 -14.37 -6.97 -10.47
C PHE A 68 -12.85 -7.03 -10.63
N PRO A 69 -12.31 -6.51 -11.73
CA PRO A 69 -10.88 -6.62 -12.00
C PRO A 69 -10.10 -5.66 -11.07
N ALA A 70 -9.40 -6.23 -10.09
CA ALA A 70 -8.50 -5.52 -9.20
C ALA A 70 -7.04 -5.75 -9.59
N ASP A 71 -6.20 -4.73 -9.39
CA ASP A 71 -4.76 -4.78 -9.62
C ASP A 71 -4.00 -4.98 -8.31
N GLY A 72 -4.68 -4.82 -7.17
CA GLY A 72 -4.15 -5.06 -5.85
C GLY A 72 -5.19 -4.91 -4.76
N ALA A 73 -4.74 -4.85 -3.51
CA ALA A 73 -5.57 -4.51 -2.37
C ALA A 73 -4.77 -3.74 -1.32
N PHE A 74 -5.48 -2.92 -0.54
CA PHE A 74 -4.98 -2.41 0.73
C PHE A 74 -5.85 -2.87 1.89
N TYR A 75 -5.19 -3.20 2.98
CA TYR A 75 -5.78 -3.71 4.20
C TYR A 75 -5.75 -2.62 5.25
N CYS A 76 -6.93 -2.09 5.57
CA CYS A 76 -7.12 -1.08 6.59
C CYS A 76 -6.54 -1.57 7.93
N CYS A 77 -6.03 -0.65 8.75
CA CYS A 77 -5.58 -0.97 10.11
C CYS A 77 -6.72 -1.46 11.02
N HIS A 78 -7.98 -1.26 10.61
CA HIS A 78 -9.18 -1.81 11.26
C HIS A 78 -9.61 -3.18 10.72
N GLY A 79 -8.78 -3.86 9.90
CA GLY A 79 -9.04 -5.24 9.48
C GLY A 79 -9.72 -5.43 8.13
N HIS A 80 -10.14 -4.36 7.46
CA HIS A 80 -10.95 -4.44 6.23
C HIS A 80 -10.07 -4.46 4.98
N GLU A 81 -10.39 -5.33 4.03
CA GLU A 81 -9.77 -5.35 2.70
C GLU A 81 -10.44 -4.33 1.77
N ASN A 82 -9.66 -3.68 0.91
CA ASN A 82 -10.13 -2.68 -0.04
C ASN A 82 -9.37 -2.88 -1.35
N HIS A 83 -10.08 -3.12 -2.44
CA HIS A 83 -9.46 -3.35 -3.74
C HIS A 83 -8.80 -2.08 -4.30
N LEU A 84 -7.69 -2.29 -4.99
CA LEU A 84 -6.96 -1.25 -5.71
C LEU A 84 -7.09 -1.48 -7.21
N VAL A 85 -7.35 -0.40 -7.94
CA VAL A 85 -7.31 -0.36 -9.39
C VAL A 85 -6.37 0.77 -9.80
N HIS A 86 -5.43 0.47 -10.68
CA HIS A 86 -4.44 1.43 -11.15
C HIS A 86 -4.95 2.17 -12.40
N TYR A 87 -5.06 3.49 -12.29
CA TYR A 87 -5.52 4.39 -13.34
C TYR A 87 -4.40 5.26 -13.90
N LYS A 88 -4.53 5.62 -15.17
CA LYS A 88 -3.66 6.61 -15.82
C LYS A 88 -3.94 8.03 -15.28
N GLY A 89 -2.94 8.89 -15.39
CA GLY A 89 -3.05 10.31 -15.00
C GLY A 89 -2.72 10.61 -13.53
N ASP A 90 -3.28 11.72 -13.03
CA ASP A 90 -2.82 12.37 -11.79
C ASP A 90 -3.24 11.64 -10.51
N HIS A 91 -4.23 10.76 -10.57
CA HIS A 91 -4.83 10.10 -9.41
C HIS A 91 -4.78 8.57 -9.58
N PRO A 92 -3.60 7.95 -9.41
CA PRO A 92 -3.36 6.57 -9.84
C PRO A 92 -4.25 5.54 -9.13
N PHE A 93 -4.74 5.83 -7.93
CA PHE A 93 -5.64 4.94 -7.18
C PHE A 93 -6.92 5.63 -6.71
N LYS A 94 -7.28 6.78 -7.31
CA LYS A 94 -8.42 7.61 -6.88
C LYS A 94 -8.38 7.87 -5.36
N TYR A 95 -9.47 7.60 -4.65
CA TYR A 95 -9.57 7.73 -3.19
C TYR A 95 -9.16 6.44 -2.48
N LEU A 96 -8.11 6.54 -1.67
CA LEU A 96 -7.65 5.47 -0.78
C LEU A 96 -8.32 5.60 0.59
N THR A 97 -9.64 5.37 0.61
CA THR A 97 -10.47 5.39 1.82
C THR A 97 -11.13 4.04 2.01
N CYS A 98 -11.08 3.51 3.23
CA CYS A 98 -11.72 2.25 3.54
C CYS A 98 -13.24 2.33 3.33
N GLY A 99 -13.79 1.41 2.54
CA GLY A 99 -15.21 1.39 2.21
C GLY A 99 -16.12 1.30 3.45
N THR A 100 -15.69 0.52 4.45
CA THR A 100 -16.45 0.23 5.67
C THR A 100 -16.29 1.30 6.74
N CYS A 101 -15.07 1.51 7.25
CA CYS A 101 -14.85 2.42 8.40
C CYS A 101 -14.46 3.86 8.01
N LYS A 102 -14.44 4.19 6.71
CA LYS A 102 -14.07 5.52 6.17
C LYS A 102 -12.66 6.01 6.59
N HIS A 103 -11.81 5.10 7.05
CA HIS A 103 -10.42 5.37 7.40
C HIS A 103 -9.60 5.66 6.14
N LYS A 104 -8.85 6.77 6.14
CA LYS A 104 -7.97 7.16 5.02
C LYS A 104 -6.68 6.36 5.13
N PHE A 105 -6.14 5.92 3.99
CA PHE A 105 -4.92 5.11 3.98
C PHE A 105 -3.77 5.79 4.74
N CYS A 106 -3.24 5.10 5.73
CA CYS A 106 -2.23 5.60 6.66
C CYS A 106 -1.02 4.67 6.74
N SER A 107 0.02 5.06 7.50
CA SER A 107 1.24 4.26 7.70
C SER A 107 0.96 2.87 8.31
N ARG A 108 -0.13 2.76 9.08
CA ARG A 108 -0.58 1.50 9.69
C ARG A 108 -1.35 0.58 8.75
N CYS A 109 -1.95 1.09 7.69
CA CYS A 109 -2.58 0.24 6.67
C CYS A 109 -1.51 -0.61 5.97
N GLN A 110 -1.84 -1.81 5.50
CA GLN A 110 -0.96 -2.62 4.64
C GLN A 110 -1.47 -2.58 3.20
N ALA A 111 -0.62 -2.90 2.22
CA ALA A 111 -1.03 -3.00 0.83
C ALA A 111 -0.22 -4.06 0.10
N SER A 112 -0.76 -4.54 -1.02
CA SER A 112 -0.05 -5.39 -1.97
C SER A 112 1.05 -4.60 -2.69
N ASN A 113 1.89 -5.30 -3.46
CA ASN A 113 3.07 -4.70 -4.12
C ASN A 113 2.73 -3.58 -5.11
N VAL A 114 1.48 -3.48 -5.58
CA VAL A 114 1.02 -2.37 -6.43
C VAL A 114 1.13 -1.01 -5.73
N LEU A 115 1.06 -0.98 -4.39
CA LEU A 115 1.12 0.23 -3.58
C LEU A 115 2.16 0.08 -2.46
N SER A 116 3.41 0.40 -2.76
CA SER A 116 4.51 0.36 -1.79
C SER A 116 4.53 1.63 -0.92
N LYS A 117 4.54 1.50 0.41
CA LYS A 117 4.51 2.65 1.34
C LYS A 117 5.92 3.20 1.65
N ASN A 118 5.96 4.43 2.15
CA ASN A 118 7.13 5.08 2.76
C ASN A 118 8.35 5.12 1.83
N VAL A 119 8.10 5.30 0.53
CA VAL A 119 9.17 5.50 -0.43
C VAL A 119 9.68 6.93 -0.33
N LEU A 120 10.97 7.13 -0.61
CA LEU A 120 11.56 8.44 -0.87
C LEU A 120 11.36 9.47 0.25
N SER A 121 12.02 9.30 1.40
CA SER A 121 11.97 10.21 2.56
C SER A 121 12.79 11.52 2.39
N GLN A 122 13.46 11.68 1.26
CA GLN A 122 14.36 12.81 0.98
C GLN A 122 13.58 14.11 0.71
N SER A 123 14.28 15.25 0.82
CA SER A 123 13.75 16.57 0.48
C SER A 123 13.43 16.69 -1.01
N ASP A 124 12.39 17.46 -1.34
CA ASP A 124 11.98 17.69 -2.72
C ASP A 124 12.88 18.71 -3.44
N PRO A 125 13.22 18.50 -4.73
CA PRO A 125 12.92 17.32 -5.55
C PRO A 125 13.79 16.11 -5.16
N VAL A 126 13.25 14.91 -5.33
CA VAL A 126 13.92 13.66 -4.97
C VAL A 126 14.57 13.02 -6.20
N PRO A 127 15.87 12.69 -6.16
CA PRO A 127 16.53 11.92 -7.22
C PRO A 127 16.01 10.48 -7.24
N VAL A 128 15.72 9.96 -8.44
CA VAL A 128 15.26 8.59 -8.66
C VAL A 128 16.00 7.95 -9.84
N PRO A 129 16.05 6.61 -9.94
CA PRO A 129 16.57 5.94 -11.12
C PRO A 129 15.84 6.42 -12.39
N PRO A 130 16.50 6.37 -13.57
CA PRO A 130 15.89 6.74 -14.84
C PRO A 130 14.56 6.01 -15.06
N MET A 131 13.53 6.78 -15.36
CA MET A 131 12.18 6.29 -15.63
C MET A 131 12.02 6.16 -17.15
N PRO A 132 11.96 4.92 -17.69
CA PRO A 132 11.78 4.70 -19.13
C PRO A 132 10.39 5.14 -19.60
N ASN A 133 9.41 5.08 -18.69
CA ASN A 133 8.03 5.44 -18.96
C ASN A 133 7.81 6.95 -18.76
N ARG A 134 6.83 7.47 -19.51
CA ARG A 134 6.39 8.87 -19.34
C ARG A 134 5.70 9.10 -18.00
N GLU A 135 5.03 8.08 -17.47
CA GLU A 135 4.35 8.15 -16.18
C GLU A 135 5.30 7.94 -15.00
N VAL A 136 5.19 8.79 -14.00
CA VAL A 136 5.99 8.71 -12.77
C VAL A 136 5.42 7.62 -11.85
N PRO A 137 6.17 6.57 -11.46
CA PRO A 137 5.68 5.46 -10.64
C PRO A 137 5.71 5.80 -9.13
N TYR A 138 5.47 7.06 -8.79
CA TYR A 138 5.47 7.55 -7.41
C TYR A 138 4.30 8.50 -7.19
N GLY A 139 3.83 8.55 -5.95
CA GLY A 139 2.76 9.46 -5.57
C GLY A 139 2.70 9.67 -4.07
N GLN A 140 1.67 10.39 -3.64
CA GLN A 140 1.38 10.65 -2.24
C GLN A 140 -0.12 10.69 -1.99
N VAL A 141 -0.55 10.47 -0.75
CA VAL A 141 -1.96 10.44 -0.35
C VAL A 141 -2.29 11.67 0.48
N CYS A 142 -3.34 12.39 0.10
CA CYS A 142 -3.83 13.49 0.91
C CYS A 142 -4.41 12.96 2.24
N PRO A 143 -3.89 13.35 3.42
CA PRO A 143 -4.38 12.84 4.70
C PRO A 143 -5.79 13.34 5.06
N SER A 144 -6.31 14.36 4.38
CA SER A 144 -7.67 14.88 4.63
C SER A 144 -8.74 14.01 4.00
N CYS A 145 -8.62 13.76 2.70
CA CYS A 145 -9.67 13.14 1.88
C CYS A 145 -9.29 11.76 1.34
N GLY A 146 -8.01 11.35 1.46
CA GLY A 146 -7.52 10.08 0.94
C GLY A 146 -7.28 10.08 -0.58
N LEU A 147 -7.42 11.20 -1.28
CA LEU A 147 -7.14 11.27 -2.72
C LEU A 147 -5.64 11.04 -2.97
N SER A 148 -5.34 10.09 -3.85
CA SER A 148 -3.97 9.82 -4.32
C SER A 148 -3.55 10.86 -5.36
N HIS A 149 -2.30 11.31 -5.30
CA HIS A 149 -1.71 12.26 -6.23
C HIS A 149 -0.39 11.70 -6.77
N ARG A 150 -0.23 11.65 -8.09
CA ARG A 150 1.03 11.27 -8.72
C ARG A 150 2.07 12.38 -8.54
N ALA A 151 3.31 11.99 -8.34
CA ALA A 151 4.43 12.93 -8.28
C ALA A 151 4.71 13.53 -9.66
N LEU A 152 5.26 14.75 -9.68
CA LEU A 152 5.60 15.45 -10.92
C LEU A 152 7.05 15.13 -11.33
N ARG A 153 7.29 14.80 -12.60
CA ARG A 153 8.65 14.65 -13.13
C ARG A 153 9.27 16.04 -13.32
N VAL A 154 10.46 16.24 -12.77
CA VAL A 154 11.22 17.48 -12.91
C VAL A 154 12.17 17.33 -14.09
N LYS A 155 11.98 18.15 -15.13
CA LYS A 155 12.80 18.08 -16.35
C LYS A 155 14.23 18.63 -16.16
N THR A 156 14.39 19.60 -15.27
CA THR A 156 15.65 20.32 -15.03
C THR A 156 16.06 20.13 -13.57
N HIS A 157 17.08 19.32 -13.33
CA HIS A 157 17.61 19.06 -11.99
C HIS A 157 19.14 18.99 -11.99
N LYS A 158 19.73 19.12 -10.81
CA LYS A 158 21.19 19.15 -10.62
C LYS A 158 21.82 17.77 -10.36
N PHE A 159 21.02 16.69 -10.31
CA PHE A 159 21.48 15.34 -9.93
C PHE A 159 22.27 14.57 -11.02
N GLY A 160 22.69 15.22 -12.11
CA GLY A 160 23.40 14.56 -13.21
C GLY A 160 22.47 13.92 -14.26
N LYS A 161 23.06 13.37 -15.34
CA LYS A 161 22.34 12.81 -16.50
C LYS A 161 21.81 11.39 -16.29
N SER A 162 22.31 10.69 -15.26
CA SER A 162 22.00 9.28 -14.97
C SER A 162 20.82 9.09 -14.02
N LEU A 163 20.22 10.17 -13.53
CA LEU A 163 19.10 10.15 -12.61
C LEU A 163 17.97 10.99 -13.20
N ASP A 164 16.75 10.63 -12.85
CA ASP A 164 15.60 11.52 -12.98
C ASP A 164 15.33 12.21 -11.63
N ALA A 165 14.45 13.20 -11.64
CA ALA A 165 13.95 13.81 -10.42
C ALA A 165 12.42 13.85 -10.39
N VAL A 166 11.86 13.61 -9.21
CA VAL A 166 10.42 13.72 -8.95
C VAL A 166 10.14 14.72 -7.83
N LYS A 167 8.97 15.35 -7.87
CA LYS A 167 8.54 16.35 -6.88
C LYS A 167 7.16 16.00 -6.36
N PHE A 168 7.00 16.10 -5.03
CA PHE A 168 5.74 15.86 -4.33
C PHE A 168 5.10 17.18 -3.84
N GLY A 169 5.89 18.23 -3.64
CA GLY A 169 5.45 19.55 -3.20
C GLY A 169 4.67 20.34 -4.26
N ASP A 170 4.06 21.43 -3.81
CA ASP A 170 3.25 22.37 -4.60
C ASP A 170 1.99 21.78 -5.26
N ILE A 171 1.52 20.64 -4.78
CA ILE A 171 0.26 20.03 -5.22
C ILE A 171 -0.86 20.51 -4.29
N VAL A 172 -1.84 21.23 -4.84
CA VAL A 172 -3.06 21.61 -4.12
C VAL A 172 -4.10 20.52 -4.33
N CYS A 173 -4.46 19.80 -3.26
CA CYS A 173 -5.55 18.83 -3.33
C CYS A 173 -6.89 19.56 -3.53
N PRO A 174 -7.84 18.98 -4.27
CA PRO A 174 -9.19 19.55 -4.41
C PRO A 174 -9.93 19.81 -3.09
N CYS A 175 -9.57 19.10 -2.00
CA CYS A 175 -10.07 19.42 -0.65
C CYS A 175 -9.45 20.68 -0.01
N GLY A 176 -8.58 21.41 -0.73
CA GLY A 176 -7.94 22.65 -0.28
C GLY A 176 -6.61 22.48 0.45
N ARG A 177 -6.21 21.25 0.82
CA ARG A 177 -4.90 21.03 1.46
C ARG A 177 -3.75 21.11 0.45
N LEU A 178 -2.72 21.87 0.80
CA LEU A 178 -1.44 21.88 0.10
C LEU A 178 -0.62 20.64 0.51
N SER A 179 0.04 20.01 -0.45
CA SER A 179 0.97 18.90 -0.22
C SER A 179 2.08 19.30 0.75
N SER A 180 2.39 18.41 1.68
CA SER A 180 3.48 18.56 2.65
C SER A 180 4.29 17.28 2.76
N THR A 181 5.47 17.36 3.36
CA THR A 181 6.34 16.20 3.63
C THR A 181 5.69 15.14 4.54
N SER A 182 4.64 15.53 5.30
CA SER A 182 3.86 14.62 6.14
C SER A 182 2.82 13.79 5.38
N TRP A 183 2.59 14.06 4.09
CA TRP A 183 1.71 13.21 3.29
C TRP A 183 2.40 11.87 3.04
N LEU A 184 1.64 10.78 3.13
CA LEU A 184 2.19 9.45 2.93
C LEU A 184 2.59 9.30 1.47
N ARG A 185 3.89 9.14 1.22
CA ARG A 185 4.47 8.85 -0.11
C ARG A 185 4.39 7.36 -0.41
N PHE A 186 4.11 7.02 -1.66
CA PHE A 186 4.03 5.65 -2.13
C PHE A 186 4.68 5.45 -3.51
N GLY A 187 5.13 4.24 -3.76
CA GLY A 187 5.55 3.75 -5.08
C GLY A 187 4.45 2.93 -5.73
N ILE A 188 4.35 3.01 -7.04
CA ILE A 188 3.43 2.24 -7.87
C ILE A 188 4.21 1.04 -8.41
N GLY A 189 3.90 -0.14 -7.90
CA GLY A 189 4.57 -1.40 -8.28
C GLY A 189 3.76 -2.24 -9.26
N ARG A 190 4.16 -3.50 -9.39
CA ARG A 190 3.49 -4.49 -10.25
C ARG A 190 2.27 -5.10 -9.54
N SER A 191 1.28 -5.49 -10.34
CA SER A 191 0.04 -6.15 -9.88
C SER A 191 0.12 -7.67 -9.85
N ASP A 192 1.17 -8.25 -10.42
CA ASP A 192 1.40 -9.69 -10.61
C ASP A 192 1.23 -10.48 -9.31
N ASP A 193 1.80 -10.02 -8.20
CA ASP A 193 1.70 -10.70 -6.90
C ASP A 193 0.24 -10.90 -6.43
N TYR A 194 -0.58 -9.86 -6.55
CA TYR A 194 -1.98 -9.94 -6.14
C TYR A 194 -2.83 -10.70 -7.15
N GLN A 195 -2.59 -10.50 -8.45
CA GLN A 195 -3.32 -11.17 -9.52
C GLN A 195 -3.07 -12.68 -9.52
N ASN A 196 -1.83 -13.12 -9.26
CA ASN A 196 -1.47 -14.53 -9.23
C ASN A 196 -1.90 -15.22 -7.93
N ASN A 197 -1.86 -14.53 -6.78
CA ASN A 197 -2.20 -15.12 -5.49
C ASN A 197 -2.79 -14.09 -4.50
N PRO A 198 -4.09 -13.76 -4.63
CA PRO A 198 -4.74 -12.78 -3.75
C PRO A 198 -4.77 -13.28 -2.29
N ASN A 199 -5.05 -14.56 -2.06
CA ASN A 199 -5.05 -15.16 -0.72
C ASN A 199 -3.68 -15.09 -0.05
N GLY A 200 -2.61 -15.40 -0.78
CA GLY A 200 -1.24 -15.28 -0.27
C GLY A 200 -0.90 -13.83 0.09
N THR A 201 -1.38 -12.88 -0.71
CA THR A 201 -1.23 -11.45 -0.41
C THR A 201 -1.98 -11.04 0.86
N TYR A 202 -3.20 -11.55 1.05
CA TYR A 202 -3.98 -11.34 2.27
C TYR A 202 -3.27 -11.91 3.50
N ILE A 203 -2.83 -13.17 3.45
CA ILE A 203 -2.11 -13.83 4.56
C ILE A 203 -0.85 -13.04 4.93
N ARG A 204 -0.02 -12.64 3.94
CA ARG A 204 1.17 -11.80 4.20
C ARG A 204 0.80 -10.48 4.87
N SER A 205 -0.34 -9.88 4.52
CA SER A 205 -0.80 -8.64 5.15
C SER A 205 -1.23 -8.84 6.61
N VAL A 206 -1.86 -9.97 6.93
CA VAL A 206 -2.26 -10.36 8.28
C VAL A 206 -1.02 -10.60 9.13
N VAL A 207 -0.06 -11.38 8.63
CA VAL A 207 1.23 -11.64 9.30
C VAL A 207 1.94 -10.33 9.62
N ARG A 208 2.13 -9.44 8.63
CA ARG A 208 2.75 -8.11 8.85
C ARG A 208 2.00 -7.24 9.86
N ARG A 209 0.67 -7.38 9.96
CA ARG A 209 -0.14 -6.65 10.97
C ARG A 209 0.10 -7.23 12.36
N THR A 210 0.10 -8.55 12.48
CA THR A 210 0.37 -9.25 13.74
C THR A 210 1.77 -8.95 14.25
N GLU A 211 2.79 -9.07 13.39
CA GLU A 211 4.19 -8.74 13.71
C GLU A 211 4.32 -7.31 14.23
N ARG A 212 3.71 -6.33 13.55
CA ARG A 212 3.74 -4.95 14.02
C ARG A 212 3.11 -4.80 15.41
N ARG A 213 1.94 -5.39 15.65
CA ARG A 213 1.27 -5.32 16.96
C ARG A 213 2.14 -5.95 18.05
N VAL A 214 2.77 -7.08 17.76
CA VAL A 214 3.72 -7.72 18.67
C VAL A 214 4.90 -6.79 18.95
N SER A 215 5.50 -6.16 17.94
CA SER A 215 6.59 -5.20 18.12
C SER A 215 6.18 -3.94 18.90
N GLU A 216 4.95 -3.45 18.74
CA GLU A 216 4.42 -2.31 19.51
C GLU A 216 4.15 -2.66 20.99
N LEU A 217 3.91 -3.94 21.31
CA LEU A 217 3.71 -4.43 22.67
C LEU A 217 5.01 -4.82 23.37
N ARG A 218 6.10 -5.05 22.61
CA ARG A 218 7.40 -5.29 23.21
C ARG A 218 7.84 -4.02 23.94
N PRO A 219 8.22 -4.10 25.23
CA PRO A 219 8.89 -3.00 25.91
C PRO A 219 10.05 -2.55 25.03
N SER A 220 10.20 -1.23 24.84
CA SER A 220 11.37 -0.74 24.12
C SER A 220 12.61 -1.27 24.84
N ASP A 221 13.58 -1.86 24.16
CA ASP A 221 14.84 -2.31 24.79
C ASP A 221 15.63 -1.15 25.44
N ASN A 222 15.20 0.10 25.22
CA ASN A 222 15.67 1.30 25.92
C ASN A 222 14.87 1.63 27.19
N SER A 223 13.94 0.78 27.60
CA SER A 223 13.36 0.85 28.93
C SER A 223 14.49 0.51 29.90
N PRO A 224 14.84 1.39 30.86
CA PRO A 224 15.75 0.98 31.93
C PRO A 224 15.20 -0.32 32.50
N PRO A 225 16.08 -1.31 32.74
CA PRO A 225 15.63 -2.62 33.16
C PRO A 225 14.81 -2.42 34.44
N ALA A 226 13.56 -2.89 34.43
CA ALA A 226 12.62 -2.71 35.52
C ALA A 226 12.97 -3.61 36.73
N TYR A 227 14.23 -3.56 37.18
CA TYR A 227 14.70 -4.16 38.43
C TYR A 227 15.04 -3.09 39.49
N GLU A 228 14.38 -1.94 39.51
CA GLU A 228 14.16 -1.26 40.80
C GLU A 228 12.77 -1.64 41.38
N THR A 229 12.38 -2.91 41.24
CA THR A 229 11.60 -3.55 42.31
C THR A 229 12.53 -3.75 43.50
N ILE A 230 12.59 -2.74 44.37
CA ILE A 230 13.30 -2.72 45.67
C ILE A 230 12.76 -3.77 46.65
N ILE A 231 11.78 -4.60 46.25
CA ILE A 231 11.36 -5.75 47.03
C ILE A 231 12.19 -6.94 46.56
N PRO A 232 13.24 -7.36 47.30
CA PRO A 232 13.91 -8.61 47.01
C PRO A 232 12.86 -9.72 46.94
N PRO A 233 12.97 -10.66 45.97
CA PRO A 233 12.08 -11.81 45.96
C PRO A 233 12.08 -12.42 47.37
N PRO A 234 10.90 -12.76 47.94
CA PRO A 234 10.82 -13.34 49.27
C PRO A 234 11.82 -14.48 49.34
N ALA A 235 12.70 -14.43 50.34
CA ALA A 235 13.76 -15.41 50.51
C ALA A 235 13.14 -16.80 50.37
N TYR A 236 13.64 -17.59 49.41
CA TYR A 236 13.19 -18.95 49.21
C TYR A 236 13.36 -19.69 50.54
N ARG A 237 12.26 -19.93 51.25
CA ARG A 237 12.24 -20.86 52.37
C ARG A 237 12.12 -22.23 51.72
N PRO A 238 13.16 -23.07 51.75
CA PRO A 238 12.98 -24.46 51.37
C PRO A 238 11.82 -25.03 52.21
N PRO A 239 10.93 -25.82 51.59
CA PRO A 239 9.83 -26.44 52.32
C PRO A 239 10.41 -27.17 53.53
N THR A 240 9.87 -26.85 54.70
CA THR A 240 10.24 -27.54 55.93
C THR A 240 9.94 -29.02 55.72
N PRO A 241 10.90 -29.94 55.93
CA PRO A 241 10.68 -31.36 55.74
C PRO A 241 9.79 -31.88 56.88
N GLN A 242 8.50 -31.59 56.81
CA GLN A 242 7.49 -32.22 57.65
C GLN A 242 6.28 -32.55 56.78
N ALA A 243 5.91 -33.83 56.85
CA ALA A 243 4.84 -34.52 56.15
C ALA A 243 5.09 -34.78 54.64
N LEU A 244 6.03 -35.70 54.37
CA LEU A 244 5.83 -36.73 53.36
C LEU A 244 4.57 -37.53 53.75
N ALA A 245 3.38 -36.99 53.44
CA ALA A 245 2.15 -37.74 53.46
C ALA A 245 1.87 -38.18 52.03
N THR A 246 2.35 -39.39 51.73
CA THR A 246 1.74 -40.37 50.82
C THR A 246 0.84 -39.79 49.74
N GLU A 247 1.42 -39.08 48.77
CA GLU A 247 0.69 -38.75 47.54
C GLU A 247 0.66 -40.02 46.71
N THR A 248 -0.45 -40.75 46.85
CA THR A 248 -0.78 -41.93 46.05
C THR A 248 -0.70 -41.53 44.58
N LEU A 249 0.35 -42.01 43.90
CA LEU A 249 0.46 -41.98 42.45
C LEU A 249 -0.79 -42.67 41.87
N LEU A 250 -1.77 -41.86 41.45
CA LEU A 250 -2.82 -42.34 40.58
C LEU A 250 -2.15 -42.69 39.25
N VAL A 251 -1.97 -43.99 39.05
CA VAL A 251 -1.61 -44.58 37.75
C VAL A 251 -2.67 -44.09 36.77
N TYR A 252 -2.27 -43.19 35.88
CA TYR A 252 -3.11 -42.73 34.79
C TYR A 252 -3.23 -43.88 33.80
N GLU A 253 -4.27 -44.70 33.95
CA GLU A 253 -4.65 -45.65 32.91
C GLU A 253 -5.10 -44.85 31.69
N PRO A 254 -4.45 -45.01 30.53
CA PRO A 254 -4.90 -44.38 29.31
C PRO A 254 -6.24 -44.98 28.94
N GLN A 255 -7.33 -44.24 29.18
CA GLN A 255 -8.64 -44.57 28.64
C GLN A 255 -8.52 -44.61 27.11
N SER A 256 -8.47 -45.82 26.57
CA SER A 256 -8.72 -46.12 25.17
C SER A 256 -10.13 -45.64 24.85
N ARG A 257 -10.25 -44.36 24.48
CA ARG A 257 -11.44 -43.85 23.80
C ARG A 257 -11.54 -44.58 22.47
N GLU A 258 -12.32 -45.66 22.49
CA GLU A 258 -12.98 -46.15 21.29
C GLU A 258 -13.65 -44.95 20.64
N ARG A 259 -13.12 -44.55 19.49
CA ARG A 259 -13.75 -43.52 18.67
C ARG A 259 -15.03 -44.14 18.15
N GLU A 260 -16.14 -43.85 18.81
CA GLU A 260 -17.44 -44.04 18.17
C GLU A 260 -17.41 -43.25 16.85
N PRO A 261 -17.79 -43.89 15.73
CA PRO A 261 -17.89 -43.19 14.47
C PRO A 261 -18.94 -42.09 14.62
N VAL A 262 -18.48 -40.84 14.59
CA VAL A 262 -19.38 -39.69 14.48
C VAL A 262 -20.16 -39.90 13.19
N ASN A 263 -21.42 -40.30 13.32
CA ASN A 263 -22.36 -40.38 12.23
C ASN A 263 -22.68 -38.94 11.82
N ILE A 264 -21.86 -38.40 10.92
CA ILE A 264 -22.08 -37.12 10.28
C ILE A 264 -23.30 -37.32 9.39
N ASP A 265 -24.44 -36.91 9.92
CA ASP A 265 -25.73 -36.97 9.25
C ASP A 265 -25.66 -36.19 7.94
N HIS A 266 -25.60 -36.92 6.82
CA HIS A 266 -25.40 -36.42 5.45
C HIS A 266 -26.63 -35.66 4.89
N ARG A 267 -27.46 -35.05 5.74
CA ARG A 267 -28.72 -34.40 5.33
C ARG A 267 -28.60 -32.99 4.74
N TYR A 268 -27.39 -32.45 4.58
CA TYR A 268 -27.15 -31.17 3.87
C TYR A 268 -26.58 -31.32 2.44
N ALA A 269 -26.74 -32.49 1.81
CA ALA A 269 -26.25 -32.76 0.45
C ALA A 269 -27.35 -32.91 -0.62
N ARG A 270 -28.49 -32.19 -0.49
CA ARG A 270 -29.50 -32.12 -1.56
C ARG A 270 -30.03 -30.69 -1.69
N ASN A 271 -29.33 -29.87 -2.46
CA ASN A 271 -29.84 -28.84 -3.37
C ASN A 271 -28.71 -27.88 -3.76
N ASN A 272 -27.73 -28.38 -4.53
CA ASN A 272 -26.95 -27.55 -5.45
C ASN A 272 -26.09 -28.42 -6.37
N THR A 273 -26.75 -29.19 -7.23
CA THR A 273 -26.15 -29.67 -8.49
C THR A 273 -26.11 -28.50 -9.48
N LEU A 274 -25.27 -27.51 -9.22
CA LEU A 274 -24.73 -26.69 -10.29
C LEU A 274 -23.57 -27.49 -10.88
N ARG A 275 -23.83 -28.08 -12.06
CA ARG A 275 -22.82 -28.69 -12.91
C ARG A 275 -21.60 -27.76 -12.96
N PRO A 276 -20.37 -28.27 -12.75
CA PRO A 276 -19.19 -27.56 -13.22
C PRO A 276 -19.34 -27.47 -14.74
N GLN A 277 -19.60 -26.27 -15.25
CA GLN A 277 -19.32 -25.99 -16.66
C GLN A 277 -17.81 -26.10 -16.79
N LEU A 278 -17.36 -27.25 -17.31
CA LEU A 278 -16.02 -27.42 -17.84
C LEU A 278 -15.82 -26.28 -18.84
N CYS A 279 -14.90 -25.37 -18.53
CA CYS A 279 -14.48 -24.32 -19.45
C CYS A 279 -14.05 -25.02 -20.74
N GLY A 280 -14.76 -24.72 -21.84
CA GLY A 280 -14.51 -25.31 -23.14
C GLY A 280 -13.08 -25.04 -23.56
N ALA A 281 -12.38 -26.11 -23.96
CA ALA A 281 -11.12 -25.99 -24.67
C ALA A 281 -11.40 -25.25 -25.99
N HIS A 282 -11.08 -23.95 -26.03
CA HIS A 282 -11.08 -23.21 -27.27
C HIS A 282 -9.95 -23.74 -28.15
N SER A 283 -10.34 -24.39 -29.24
CA SER A 283 -9.45 -24.82 -30.30
C SER A 283 -8.69 -23.60 -30.85
N LEU A 284 -7.36 -23.68 -30.82
CA LEU A 284 -6.46 -22.71 -31.44
C LEU A 284 -6.83 -22.53 -32.93
N PRO A 285 -6.96 -21.30 -33.45
CA PRO A 285 -7.07 -21.10 -34.88
C PRO A 285 -5.73 -21.43 -35.54
N THR A 286 -5.79 -22.37 -36.47
CA THR A 286 -4.71 -22.78 -37.37
C THR A 286 -4.19 -21.59 -38.16
N GLU A 287 -2.87 -21.48 -38.23
CA GLU A 287 -2.14 -20.44 -38.95
C GLU A 287 -2.55 -20.39 -40.43
N GLY A 288 -3.23 -19.30 -40.81
CA GLY A 288 -3.47 -18.92 -42.20
C GLY A 288 -2.46 -17.85 -42.62
N GLY A 289 -1.52 -18.23 -43.47
CA GLY A 289 -0.49 -17.34 -44.01
C GLY A 289 -1.07 -16.11 -44.71
N GLY A 290 -0.48 -14.94 -44.41
CA GLY A 290 -0.83 -13.65 -44.98
C GLY A 290 0.40 -12.88 -45.44
N LEU A 291 0.72 -13.04 -46.72
CA LEU A 291 1.75 -12.33 -47.48
C LEU A 291 1.59 -10.79 -47.41
N GLN A 292 2.75 -10.11 -47.37
CA GLN A 292 3.04 -8.79 -47.96
C GLN A 292 2.34 -7.52 -47.42
N ARG A 293 3.16 -6.55 -46.97
CA ARG A 293 3.50 -5.35 -47.77
C ARG A 293 4.51 -4.48 -47.02
N ARG A 294 5.76 -4.50 -47.50
CA ARG A 294 6.78 -3.48 -47.18
C ARG A 294 6.31 -2.14 -47.77
N LYS A 295 5.97 -1.16 -46.94
CA LYS A 295 5.90 0.25 -47.36
C LYS A 295 7.22 0.92 -47.01
N ALA A 296 8.00 1.22 -48.04
CA ALA A 296 9.19 2.05 -47.97
C ALA A 296 8.81 3.47 -47.53
N PHE A 297 9.34 3.90 -46.38
CA PHE A 297 9.24 5.28 -45.93
C PHE A 297 10.44 6.07 -46.46
N ARG A 298 10.29 6.70 -47.63
CA ARG A 298 11.18 7.78 -48.08
C ARG A 298 10.95 8.99 -47.16
N ARG A 299 11.93 9.36 -46.33
CA ARG A 299 12.02 10.74 -45.82
C ARG A 299 12.98 11.51 -46.70
N LYS A 300 12.42 12.46 -47.43
CA LYS A 300 13.12 13.50 -48.17
C LYS A 300 13.96 14.32 -47.19
N THR A 301 15.21 14.49 -47.58
CA THR A 301 16.12 15.54 -47.16
C THR A 301 15.57 16.92 -47.57
N ASP A 302 16.22 17.93 -47.00
CA ASP A 302 16.32 19.30 -47.48
C ASP A 302 15.21 20.29 -47.08
N ARG A 303 15.62 21.25 -46.23
CA ARG A 303 15.72 22.66 -46.64
C ARG A 303 16.51 23.52 -45.62
N PRO A 304 16.97 24.72 -46.01
CA PRO A 304 18.34 25.17 -45.81
C PRO A 304 18.45 26.42 -44.90
N ARG A 305 19.70 26.83 -44.68
CA ARG A 305 20.26 28.11 -44.18
C ARG A 305 19.29 29.11 -43.54
#